data_AF-A0A2U9IUV0-F1
#
_entry.id   AF-A0A2U9IUV0-F1
#
_cell.length_a   1.000
_cell.length_b   1.000
_cell.length_c   1.000
_cell.angle_alpha   90.00
_cell.angle_beta   90.00
_cell.angle_gamma   90.00
#
_symmetry.space_group_name_H-M   'P 1'
#
loop_
_entity.id
_entity.type
_entity.pdbx_description
1 polymer ?
#
loop_
_entity_poly.entity_id
_entity_poly.type
_entity_poly.pdbx_seq_one_letter_code
_entity_poly.pdbx_strand_id
1 'polypeptide(L)'
;MVLDFGKYPFMVSVDEVLKRENAMDLYTLLSTDGKAIREAKARIKDIIAGAEVKRFKAYTSPYLVFFAEMLILGVLDDPRITEKVIRREIQLFARDMSKEGDEELSTIARWLGLNLRLSSLKLHDKKKTITLNYSLHFLEYLRAIKGHKGNLSLTQRILSKGFVYLDKSTLLQLLSLALYRRLRDMVKPISLDQIPQTLADVIVVKGRKTPPCIRSIQDKKDRTQEEALTLAVYMANTGSSLDSISLILEKAGIENPLEITKRIYKEKIVTYSCKRMKEMGLCVAECNTKSPLQFYYGNADMTK
;
A
#
# COMPACT_ATOMS: atom_id res chain seq x y z
N MET A 1 -2.32 32.65 0.74
CA MET A 1 -1.01 32.04 1.07
C MET A 1 -0.89 30.79 0.20
N VAL A 2 0.30 30.40 -0.29
CA VAL A 2 0.43 29.23 -1.17
C VAL A 2 0.54 27.97 -0.31
N LEU A 3 -0.24 26.94 -0.63
CA LEU A 3 -0.21 25.67 0.09
C LEU A 3 1.20 25.05 0.03
N ASP A 4 1.77 24.73 1.19
CA ASP A 4 3.08 24.08 1.28
C ASP A 4 2.97 22.59 0.92
N PHE A 5 3.31 22.27 -0.32
CA PHE A 5 3.30 20.91 -0.85
C PHE A 5 4.29 19.97 -0.14
N GLY A 6 5.30 20.49 0.58
CA GLY A 6 6.18 19.67 1.42
C GLY A 6 5.46 19.03 2.61
N LYS A 7 4.34 19.62 3.07
CA LYS A 7 3.44 19.00 4.06
C LYS A 7 2.51 17.95 3.45
N TYR A 8 2.15 18.12 2.17
CA TYR A 8 1.15 17.32 1.47
C TYR A 8 1.73 16.71 0.18
N PRO A 9 2.73 15.82 0.29
CA PRO A 9 3.45 15.29 -0.87
C PRO A 9 2.54 14.54 -1.85
N PHE A 10 1.43 13.97 -1.37
CA PHE A 10 0.43 13.31 -2.19
C PHE A 10 -0.25 14.22 -3.22
N MET A 11 -0.21 15.55 -3.04
CA MET A 11 -0.83 16.50 -3.96
C MET A 11 0.00 16.78 -5.21
N VAL A 12 1.29 16.41 -5.20
CA VAL A 12 2.18 16.51 -6.36
C VAL A 12 2.13 15.19 -7.11
N SER A 13 2.01 15.25 -8.43
CA SER A 13 1.99 14.06 -9.27
C SER A 13 3.39 13.43 -9.38
N VAL A 14 3.45 12.11 -9.61
CA VAL A 14 4.72 11.43 -9.87
C VAL A 14 5.43 12.07 -11.07
N ASP A 15 4.70 12.39 -12.14
CA ASP A 15 5.26 13.00 -13.35
C ASP A 15 5.91 14.36 -13.08
N GLU A 16 5.33 15.18 -12.19
CA GLU A 16 5.95 16.45 -11.77
C GLU A 16 7.23 16.22 -10.98
N VAL A 17 7.28 15.19 -10.13
CA VAL A 17 8.50 14.82 -9.41
C VAL A 17 9.58 14.36 -10.39
N LEU A 18 9.24 13.48 -11.34
CA LEU A 18 10.16 12.99 -12.36
C LEU A 18 10.73 14.11 -13.22
N LYS A 19 9.89 15.06 -13.65
CA LYS A 19 10.32 16.26 -14.40
C LYS A 19 11.28 17.14 -13.60
N ARG A 20 11.02 17.35 -12.31
CA ARG A 20 11.88 18.18 -11.44
C ARG A 20 13.26 17.56 -11.24
N GLU A 21 13.30 16.24 -11.06
CA GLU A 21 14.53 15.49 -10.83
C GLU A 21 15.20 15.02 -12.13
N ASN A 22 14.68 15.42 -13.29
CA ASN A 22 15.13 15.00 -14.62
C ASN A 22 15.31 13.48 -14.77
N ALA A 23 14.38 12.72 -14.17
CA ALA A 23 14.39 11.27 -14.15
C ALA A 23 13.35 10.70 -15.11
N MET A 24 13.69 9.61 -15.82
CA MET A 24 12.76 8.94 -16.73
C MET A 24 11.72 8.10 -15.98
N ASP A 25 12.09 7.53 -14.83
CA ASP A 25 11.22 6.67 -14.05
C ASP A 25 11.51 6.75 -12.54
N LEU A 26 10.48 6.45 -11.75
CA LEU A 26 10.52 6.57 -10.29
C LEU A 26 11.46 5.53 -9.66
N TYR A 27 11.64 4.36 -10.29
CA TYR A 27 12.47 3.29 -9.76
C TYR A 27 13.96 3.64 -9.84
N THR A 28 14.39 4.17 -10.98
CA THR A 28 15.74 4.69 -11.21
C THR A 28 15.99 5.84 -10.25
N LEU A 29 15.06 6.79 -10.14
CA LEU A 29 15.18 7.91 -9.22
C LEU A 29 15.35 7.46 -7.75
N LEU A 30 14.52 6.53 -7.29
CA LEU A 30 14.60 6.00 -5.92
C LEU A 30 15.81 5.09 -5.69
N SER A 31 16.31 4.41 -6.73
CA SER A 31 17.51 3.58 -6.64
C SER A 31 18.79 4.42 -6.60
N THR A 32 18.81 5.54 -7.33
CA THR A 32 19.89 6.53 -7.25
C THR A 32 19.85 7.28 -5.91
N ASP A 33 18.66 7.68 -5.46
CA ASP A 33 18.45 8.28 -4.13
C ASP A 33 18.10 7.21 -3.08
N GLY A 34 19.08 6.34 -2.77
CA GLY A 34 18.93 5.32 -1.74
C GLY A 34 18.58 5.88 -0.34
N LYS A 35 18.69 7.20 -0.12
CA LYS A 35 18.26 7.84 1.13
C LYS A 35 16.75 7.84 1.26
N ALA A 36 16.00 8.18 0.21
CA ALA A 36 14.53 8.21 0.25
C ALA A 36 13.93 6.84 0.61
N ILE A 37 14.47 5.76 0.02
CA ILE A 37 14.06 4.39 0.34
C ILE A 37 14.35 4.06 1.82
N ARG A 38 15.55 4.36 2.32
CA ARG A 38 15.90 4.11 3.73
C ARG A 38 15.01 4.88 4.69
N GLU A 39 14.72 6.13 4.35
CA GLU A 39 13.85 7.01 5.12
C GLU A 39 12.39 6.54 5.14
N ALA A 40 11.88 6.03 4.02
CA ALA A 40 10.56 5.42 3.93
C ALA A 40 10.49 4.09 4.72
N LYS A 41 11.52 3.24 4.63
CA LYS A 41 11.63 2.01 5.44
C LYS A 41 11.60 2.31 6.94
N ALA A 42 12.39 3.29 7.39
CA ALA A 42 12.41 3.72 8.78
C ALA A 42 11.03 4.24 9.22
N ARG A 43 10.41 5.09 8.40
CA ARG A 43 9.07 5.62 8.65
C ARG A 43 8.03 4.51 8.83
N ILE A 44 7.96 3.54 7.92
CA ILE A 44 7.04 2.41 8.01
C ILE A 44 7.30 1.59 9.29
N LYS A 45 8.57 1.32 9.61
CA LYS A 45 8.94 0.60 10.83
C LYS A 45 8.48 1.34 12.09
N ASP A 46 8.70 2.65 12.15
CA ASP A 46 8.30 3.50 13.28
C ASP A 46 6.78 3.50 13.44
N ILE A 47 6.02 3.56 12.34
CA ILE A 47 4.56 3.48 12.37
C ILE A 47 4.08 2.11 12.87
N ILE A 48 4.69 1.02 12.39
CA ILE A 48 4.35 -0.34 12.83
C ILE A 48 4.65 -0.51 14.32
N ALA A 49 5.75 0.05 14.81
CA ALA A 49 6.15 0.03 16.22
C ALA A 49 5.33 0.99 17.10
N GLY A 50 4.52 1.88 16.51
CA GLY A 50 3.77 2.90 17.25
C GLY A 50 4.63 4.06 17.77
N ALA A 51 5.83 4.24 17.21
CA ALA A 51 6.75 5.30 17.57
C ALA A 51 6.30 6.67 17.03
N GLU A 52 7.01 7.72 17.46
CA GLU A 52 6.86 9.04 16.88
C GLU A 52 7.45 9.09 15.48
N VAL A 53 6.77 9.79 14.57
CA VAL A 53 7.11 9.83 13.16
C VAL A 53 7.25 11.29 12.73
N LYS A 54 8.38 11.65 12.12
CA LYS A 54 8.62 13.00 11.63
C LYS A 54 7.61 13.42 10.56
N ARG A 55 7.36 14.72 10.43
CA ARG A 55 6.50 15.26 9.34
C ARG A 55 7.23 15.20 8.00
N PHE A 56 6.49 15.09 6.90
CA PHE A 56 7.07 15.06 5.55
C PHE A 56 7.93 16.28 5.25
N LYS A 57 7.53 17.48 5.68
CA LYS A 57 8.34 18.70 5.52
C LYS A 57 9.73 18.66 6.16
N ALA A 58 9.99 17.73 7.08
CA ALA A 58 11.27 17.59 7.77
C ALA A 58 12.26 16.72 7.00
N TYR A 59 11.83 16.09 5.90
CA TYR A 59 12.71 15.35 5.00
C TYR A 59 13.32 16.29 3.97
N THR A 60 14.53 15.98 3.50
CA THR A 60 15.16 16.71 2.40
C THR A 60 14.33 16.62 1.12
N SER A 61 13.78 15.43 0.83
CA SER A 61 12.96 15.16 -0.35
C SER A 61 11.61 14.55 0.06
N PRO A 62 10.65 15.36 0.55
CA PRO A 62 9.37 14.86 1.07
C PRO A 62 8.59 13.99 0.07
N TYR A 63 8.61 14.39 -1.21
CA TYR A 63 7.90 13.69 -2.28
C TYR A 63 8.49 12.30 -2.55
N LEU A 64 9.82 12.19 -2.62
CA LEU A 64 10.50 10.91 -2.86
C LEU A 64 10.26 9.94 -1.72
N VAL A 65 10.30 10.41 -0.47
CA VAL A 65 10.01 9.57 0.69
C VAL A 65 8.57 9.07 0.68
N PHE A 66 7.62 9.95 0.35
CA PHE A 66 6.20 9.57 0.25
C PHE A 66 5.96 8.53 -0.85
N PHE A 67 6.52 8.73 -2.04
CA PHE A 67 6.37 7.76 -3.13
C PHE A 67 7.12 6.46 -2.87
N ALA A 68 8.29 6.50 -2.23
CA ALA A 68 8.98 5.32 -1.75
C ALA A 68 8.15 4.55 -0.71
N GLU A 69 7.46 5.24 0.19
CA GLU A 69 6.55 4.61 1.16
C GLU A 69 5.40 3.89 0.45
N MET A 70 4.70 4.54 -0.49
CA MET A 70 3.63 3.90 -1.27
C MET A 70 4.14 2.69 -2.06
N LEU A 71 5.34 2.81 -2.65
CA LEU A 71 6.00 1.74 -3.39
C LEU A 71 6.31 0.54 -2.49
N ILE A 72 6.89 0.78 -1.31
CA ILE A 72 7.20 -0.25 -0.32
C ILE A 72 5.91 -0.95 0.12
N LEU A 73 4.82 -0.22 0.36
CA LEU A 73 3.53 -0.83 0.71
C LEU A 73 2.99 -1.70 -0.43
N GLY A 74 3.14 -1.26 -1.69
CA GLY A 74 2.76 -2.03 -2.87
C GLY A 74 3.58 -3.31 -3.05
N VAL A 75 4.87 -3.26 -2.73
CA VAL A 75 5.79 -4.42 -2.70
C VAL A 75 5.46 -5.39 -1.56
N LEU A 76 5.20 -4.84 -0.37
CA LEU A 76 4.81 -5.63 0.79
C LEU A 76 3.51 -6.38 0.50
N ASP A 77 2.55 -5.73 -0.16
CA ASP A 77 1.23 -6.31 -0.48
C ASP A 77 0.57 -6.93 0.77
N ASP A 78 0.63 -6.20 1.89
CA ASP A 78 0.02 -6.58 3.16
C ASP A 78 -1.12 -5.62 3.49
N PRO A 79 -2.38 -6.05 3.39
CA PRO A 79 -3.51 -5.18 3.67
C PRO A 79 -3.52 -4.62 5.10
N ARG A 80 -3.03 -5.36 6.09
CA ARG A 80 -3.03 -4.94 7.51
C ARG A 80 -1.96 -3.89 7.77
N ILE A 81 -0.75 -4.11 7.25
CA ILE A 81 0.33 -3.11 7.36
C ILE A 81 -0.04 -1.85 6.58
N THR A 82 -0.52 -2.01 5.34
CA THR A 82 -0.98 -0.90 4.50
C THR A 82 -2.05 -0.08 5.20
N GLU A 83 -3.05 -0.73 5.79
CA GLU A 83 -4.08 -0.04 6.56
C GLU A 83 -3.49 0.70 7.77
N LYS A 84 -2.62 0.05 8.55
CA LYS A 84 -1.98 0.66 9.73
C LYS A 84 -1.18 1.91 9.36
N VAL A 85 -0.37 1.81 8.30
CA VAL A 85 0.47 2.90 7.80
C VAL A 85 -0.37 4.05 7.29
N ILE A 86 -1.29 3.80 6.35
CA ILE A 86 -2.15 4.84 5.77
C ILE A 86 -2.98 5.56 6.85
N ARG A 87 -3.53 4.84 7.83
CA ARG A 87 -4.28 5.46 8.93
C ARG A 87 -3.43 6.40 9.76
N ARG A 88 -2.19 6.00 10.06
CA ARG A 88 -1.25 6.85 10.81
C ARG A 88 -0.85 8.08 10.00
N GLU A 89 -0.60 7.93 8.71
CA GLU A 89 -0.30 9.05 7.83
C GLU A 89 -1.44 10.07 7.79
N ILE A 90 -2.68 9.61 7.65
CA ILE A 90 -3.85 10.50 7.63
C ILE A 90 -4.00 11.22 8.96
N GLN A 91 -3.74 10.56 10.08
CA GLN A 91 -3.75 11.23 11.38
C GLN A 91 -2.72 12.37 11.43
N LEU A 92 -1.53 12.16 10.86
CA LEU A 92 -0.53 13.21 10.75
C LEU A 92 -1.06 14.33 9.83
N PHE A 93 -1.44 14.02 8.60
CA PHE A 93 -1.96 15.03 7.67
C PHE A 93 -3.14 15.82 8.25
N ALA A 94 -4.07 15.18 8.97
CA ALA A 94 -5.20 15.85 9.61
C ALA A 94 -4.76 16.87 10.67
N ARG A 95 -3.69 16.59 11.43
CA ARG A 95 -3.11 17.55 12.38
C ARG A 95 -2.51 18.76 11.66
N ASP A 96 -1.95 18.58 10.47
CA ASP A 96 -1.42 19.70 9.68
C ASP A 96 -2.58 20.50 9.07
N MET A 97 -3.55 19.82 8.43
CA MET A 97 -4.78 20.41 7.88
C MET A 97 -5.57 21.23 8.91
N SER A 98 -5.61 20.81 10.18
CA SER A 98 -6.31 21.56 11.23
C SER A 98 -5.78 22.98 11.45
N LYS A 99 -4.51 23.22 11.10
CA LYS A 99 -3.82 24.52 11.24
C LYS A 99 -3.92 25.37 9.98
N GLU A 100 -4.38 24.81 8.88
CA GLU A 100 -4.52 25.52 7.61
C GLU A 100 -5.76 26.44 7.60
N GLY A 101 -5.72 27.46 6.74
CA GLY A 101 -6.84 28.38 6.51
C GLY A 101 -7.92 27.80 5.60
N ASP A 102 -8.97 28.59 5.39
CA ASP A 102 -10.15 28.17 4.62
C ASP A 102 -9.83 27.98 3.12
N GLU A 103 -8.93 28.79 2.56
CA GLU A 103 -8.49 28.69 1.17
C GLU A 103 -7.67 27.43 0.93
N GLU A 104 -6.73 27.13 1.83
CA GLU A 104 -5.91 25.92 1.79
C GLU A 104 -6.76 24.66 1.93
N LEU A 105 -7.70 24.63 2.88
CA LEU A 105 -8.63 23.51 3.04
C LEU A 105 -9.54 23.34 1.83
N SER A 106 -9.98 24.43 1.21
CA SER A 106 -10.76 24.39 -0.04
C SER A 106 -9.94 23.80 -1.20
N THR A 107 -8.64 24.10 -1.24
CA THR A 107 -7.71 23.56 -2.24
C THR A 107 -7.51 22.05 -2.05
N ILE A 108 -7.29 21.61 -0.81
CA ILE A 108 -7.19 20.18 -0.48
C ILE A 108 -8.50 19.45 -0.79
N ALA A 109 -9.65 20.03 -0.43
CA ALA A 109 -10.97 19.47 -0.71
C ALA A 109 -11.17 19.25 -2.22
N ARG A 110 -10.85 20.27 -3.03
CA ARG A 110 -10.95 20.19 -4.50
C ARG A 110 -10.06 19.09 -5.06
N TRP A 111 -8.81 18.97 -4.58
CA TRP A 111 -7.91 17.90 -4.98
C TRP A 111 -8.48 16.52 -4.66
N LEU A 112 -9.14 16.37 -3.51
CA LEU A 112 -9.85 15.16 -3.09
C LEU A 112 -11.18 14.92 -3.83
N GLY A 113 -11.57 15.79 -4.76
CA GLY A 113 -12.81 15.67 -5.55
C GLY A 113 -14.06 16.14 -4.80
N LEU A 114 -13.91 17.02 -3.81
CA LEU A 114 -15.01 17.63 -3.05
C LEU A 114 -15.15 19.11 -3.43
N ASN A 115 -16.33 19.53 -3.89
CA ASN A 115 -16.59 20.92 -4.25
C ASN A 115 -17.06 21.71 -3.04
N LEU A 116 -16.09 22.13 -2.22
CA LEU A 116 -16.34 22.92 -1.03
C LEU A 116 -16.77 24.36 -1.39
N ARG A 117 -17.80 24.86 -0.73
CA ARG A 117 -18.20 26.27 -0.74
C ARG A 117 -17.94 26.89 0.62
N LEU A 118 -17.30 28.05 0.63
CA LEU A 118 -17.17 28.87 1.83
C LEU A 118 -18.49 29.64 2.02
N SER A 119 -19.29 29.20 2.98
CA SER A 119 -20.60 29.77 3.25
C SER A 119 -20.89 29.67 4.73
N SER A 120 -21.21 30.80 5.36
CA SER A 120 -21.47 30.85 6.79
C SER A 120 -22.97 30.68 7.08
N LEU A 121 -23.30 29.68 7.90
CA LEU A 121 -24.60 29.53 8.54
C LEU A 121 -24.41 29.61 10.05
N LYS A 122 -25.03 30.61 10.67
CA LYS A 122 -25.04 30.77 12.12
C LYS A 122 -26.29 30.13 12.69
N LEU A 123 -26.10 29.29 13.70
CA LEU A 123 -27.17 28.59 14.40
C LEU A 123 -27.12 28.99 15.86
N HIS A 124 -28.25 29.46 16.36
CA HIS A 124 -28.39 29.80 17.75
C HIS A 124 -28.95 28.59 18.49
N ASP A 125 -28.06 27.86 19.17
CA ASP A 125 -28.47 26.95 20.24
C ASP A 125 -28.45 27.73 21.55
N LYS A 126 -29.35 27.40 22.48
CA LYS A 126 -29.82 28.19 23.64
C LYS A 126 -28.73 28.87 24.50
N LYS A 127 -27.45 28.50 24.37
CA LYS A 127 -26.28 29.15 25.02
C LYS A 127 -25.04 29.33 24.12
N LYS A 128 -25.05 28.89 22.86
CA LYS A 128 -23.88 28.95 21.96
C LYS A 128 -24.31 29.21 20.51
N THR A 129 -23.62 30.15 19.86
CA THR A 129 -23.74 30.34 18.41
C THR A 129 -22.76 29.38 17.73
N ILE A 130 -23.28 28.38 17.03
CA ILE A 130 -22.48 27.48 16.20
C ILE A 130 -22.40 28.10 14.81
N THR A 131 -21.18 28.26 14.30
CA THR A 131 -20.95 28.78 12.95
C THR A 131 -20.46 27.66 12.06
N LEU A 132 -21.22 27.36 11.01
CA LEU A 132 -20.86 26.40 9.98
C LEU A 132 -20.35 27.18 8.76
N ASN A 133 -19.04 27.18 8.53
CA ASN A 133 -18.39 28.01 7.52
C ASN A 133 -18.20 27.31 6.16
N TYR A 134 -18.55 26.02 6.09
CA TYR A 134 -18.36 25.24 4.89
C TYR A 134 -19.67 24.60 4.46
N SER A 135 -19.86 24.45 3.16
CA SER A 135 -20.94 23.64 2.64
C SER A 135 -20.56 22.87 1.39
N LEU A 136 -21.27 21.77 1.15
CA LEU A 136 -21.15 20.95 -0.06
C LEU A 136 -22.52 20.41 -0.46
N HIS A 137 -22.70 20.10 -1.74
CA HIS A 137 -23.96 19.55 -2.21
C HIS A 137 -24.25 18.20 -1.55
N PHE A 138 -25.49 17.93 -1.15
CA PHE A 138 -25.82 16.74 -0.36
C PHE A 138 -25.49 15.42 -1.09
N LEU A 139 -25.58 15.38 -2.42
CA LEU A 139 -25.15 14.20 -3.19
C LEU A 139 -23.64 13.95 -3.07
N GLU A 140 -22.83 15.00 -3.08
CA GLU A 140 -21.38 14.88 -2.86
C GLU A 140 -21.09 14.42 -1.43
N TYR A 141 -21.82 14.97 -0.45
CA TYR A 141 -21.70 14.53 0.95
C TYR A 141 -21.99 13.03 1.10
N LEU A 142 -23.10 12.54 0.55
CA LEU A 142 -23.48 11.13 0.61
C LEU A 142 -22.45 10.22 -0.07
N ARG A 143 -21.89 10.64 -1.22
CA ARG A 143 -20.78 9.93 -1.88
C ARG A 143 -19.53 9.91 -1.01
N ALA A 144 -19.19 11.04 -0.40
CA ALA A 144 -18.02 11.17 0.46
C ALA A 144 -18.14 10.28 1.70
N ILE A 145 -19.31 10.18 2.34
CA ILE A 145 -19.50 9.33 3.53
C ILE A 145 -19.86 7.87 3.23
N LYS A 146 -19.91 7.44 1.95
CA LYS A 146 -20.34 6.08 1.57
C LYS A 146 -19.60 4.99 2.37
N GLY A 147 -20.37 4.12 3.03
CA GLY A 147 -19.84 3.02 3.84
C GLY A 147 -19.35 3.42 5.24
N HIS A 148 -19.36 4.71 5.59
CA HIS A 148 -19.07 5.18 6.94
C HIS A 148 -20.35 5.19 7.79
N LYS A 149 -20.29 4.59 8.99
CA LYS A 149 -21.38 4.59 9.98
C LYS A 149 -20.91 5.41 11.18
N GLY A 150 -21.72 6.38 11.63
CA GLY A 150 -21.42 7.13 12.84
C GLY A 150 -21.78 8.61 12.73
N ASN A 151 -20.91 9.45 13.28
CA ASN A 151 -21.13 10.87 13.47
C ASN A 151 -21.23 11.69 12.16
N LEU A 152 -20.92 11.11 11.00
CA LEU A 152 -21.09 11.75 9.69
C LEU A 152 -22.44 11.41 9.03
N SER A 153 -23.40 10.84 9.76
CA SER A 153 -24.75 10.60 9.22
C SER A 153 -25.41 11.91 8.78
N LEU A 154 -26.06 11.91 7.61
CA LEU A 154 -26.81 13.08 7.12
C LEU A 154 -27.92 13.53 8.11
N THR A 155 -28.49 12.60 8.88
CA THR A 155 -29.50 12.91 9.90
C THR A 155 -28.99 13.80 11.03
N GLN A 156 -27.67 13.87 11.23
CA GLN A 156 -27.00 14.70 12.23
C GLN A 156 -26.42 15.99 11.62
N ARG A 157 -26.85 16.34 10.41
CA ARG A 157 -26.34 17.48 9.65
C ARG A 157 -27.44 18.43 9.27
N ILE A 158 -27.03 19.67 9.04
CA ILE A 158 -27.94 20.73 8.67
C ILE A 158 -27.90 20.85 7.15
N LEU A 159 -29.05 20.52 6.56
CA LEU A 159 -29.28 20.61 5.13
C LEU A 159 -30.16 21.83 4.85
N SER A 160 -29.67 22.74 4.00
CA SER A 160 -30.44 23.89 3.55
C SER A 160 -30.16 24.16 2.08
N LYS A 161 -31.21 24.36 1.29
CA LYS A 161 -31.14 24.63 -0.15
C LYS A 161 -30.31 23.60 -0.95
N GLY A 162 -30.33 22.33 -0.53
CA GLY A 162 -29.56 21.24 -1.17
C GLY A 162 -28.10 21.14 -0.72
N PHE A 163 -27.67 21.94 0.25
CA PHE A 163 -26.29 21.94 0.76
C PHE A 163 -26.25 21.46 2.20
N VAL A 164 -25.25 20.64 2.50
CA VAL A 164 -24.91 20.19 3.85
C VAL A 164 -23.89 21.15 4.42
N TYR A 165 -24.20 21.77 5.56
CA TYR A 165 -23.34 22.72 6.23
C TYR A 165 -22.47 22.03 7.28
N LEU A 166 -21.18 22.38 7.30
CA LEU A 166 -20.15 21.77 8.12
C LEU A 166 -19.37 22.82 8.91
N ASP A 167 -18.92 22.42 10.10
CA ASP A 167 -17.85 23.08 10.84
C ASP A 167 -16.48 22.54 10.39
N LYS A 168 -15.40 23.19 10.87
CA LYS A 168 -14.03 22.79 10.52
C LYS A 168 -13.72 21.36 10.95
N SER A 169 -14.20 20.95 12.12
CA SER A 169 -14.00 19.59 12.66
C SER A 169 -14.60 18.52 11.74
N THR A 170 -15.85 18.72 11.31
CA THR A 170 -16.55 17.79 10.41
C THR A 170 -15.92 17.79 9.02
N LEU A 171 -15.49 18.95 8.51
CA LEU A 171 -14.74 19.03 7.26
C LEU A 171 -13.46 18.18 7.34
N LEU A 172 -12.65 18.32 8.39
CA LEU A 172 -11.41 17.55 8.55
C LEU A 172 -11.65 16.04 8.61
N GLN A 173 -12.75 15.59 9.21
CA GLN A 173 -13.14 14.17 9.19
C GLN A 173 -13.50 13.71 7.77
N LEU A 174 -14.22 14.53 7.02
CA LEU A 174 -14.59 14.25 5.63
C LEU A 174 -13.35 14.17 4.72
N LEU A 175 -12.43 15.14 4.87
CA LEU A 175 -11.16 15.15 4.15
C LEU A 175 -10.31 13.92 4.49
N SER A 176 -10.25 13.54 5.77
CA SER A 176 -9.52 12.34 6.21
C SER A 176 -10.10 11.06 5.58
N LEU A 177 -11.42 10.95 5.46
CA LEU A 177 -12.08 9.81 4.83
C LEU A 177 -11.81 9.76 3.32
N ALA A 178 -11.89 10.90 2.64
CA ALA A 178 -11.57 10.99 1.21
C ALA A 178 -10.09 10.69 0.93
N LEU A 179 -9.19 11.22 1.78
CA LEU A 179 -7.76 10.98 1.69
C LEU A 179 -7.42 9.50 1.93
N TYR A 180 -8.08 8.83 2.86
CA TYR A 180 -7.92 7.38 3.08
C TYR A 180 -8.15 6.58 1.81
N ARG A 181 -9.27 6.83 1.13
CA ARG A 181 -9.59 6.13 -0.12
C ARG A 181 -8.52 6.39 -1.18
N ARG A 182 -8.15 7.66 -1.34
CA ARG A 182 -7.17 8.06 -2.36
C ARG A 182 -5.78 7.48 -2.13
N LEU A 183 -5.27 7.54 -0.89
CA LEU A 183 -3.96 6.94 -0.56
C LEU A 183 -3.99 5.41 -0.72
N ARG A 184 -5.10 4.77 -0.37
CA ARG A 184 -5.25 3.32 -0.59
C ARG A 184 -5.23 2.96 -2.06
N ASP A 185 -5.89 3.75 -2.91
CA ASP A 185 -5.92 3.54 -4.36
C ASP A 185 -4.56 3.82 -5.02
N MET A 186 -3.69 4.62 -4.37
CA MET A 186 -2.30 4.86 -4.81
C MET A 186 -1.39 3.67 -4.54
N VAL A 187 -1.68 2.83 -3.53
CA VAL A 187 -0.94 1.60 -3.25
C VAL A 187 -1.37 0.53 -4.24
N LYS A 188 -0.60 0.37 -5.32
CA LYS A 188 -0.80 -0.69 -6.32
C LYS A 188 0.12 -1.87 -5.99
N PRO A 189 -0.41 -3.12 -5.96
CA PRO A 189 0.43 -4.30 -5.85
C PRO A 189 1.43 -4.34 -7.00
N ILE A 190 2.69 -4.64 -6.69
CA ILE A 190 3.77 -4.75 -7.68
C ILE A 190 4.17 -6.21 -7.77
N SER A 191 4.19 -6.75 -8.98
CA SER A 191 4.62 -8.11 -9.25
C SER A 191 6.11 -8.26 -8.92
N LEU A 192 6.50 -9.41 -8.37
CA LEU A 192 7.85 -9.65 -7.83
C LEU A 192 8.97 -9.46 -8.87
N ASP A 193 8.67 -9.71 -10.14
CA ASP A 193 9.54 -9.54 -11.31
C ASP A 193 9.87 -8.08 -11.62
N GLN A 194 9.07 -7.14 -11.13
CA GLN A 194 9.25 -5.70 -11.33
C GLN A 194 9.94 -5.01 -10.15
N ILE A 195 10.33 -5.75 -9.11
CA ILE A 195 10.91 -5.18 -7.88
C ILE A 195 12.42 -4.95 -8.08
N PRO A 196 12.92 -3.71 -7.96
CA PRO A 196 14.35 -3.45 -7.95
C PRO A 196 15.06 -4.17 -6.81
N GLN A 197 16.30 -4.60 -7.05
CA GLN A 197 17.13 -5.28 -6.03
C GLN A 197 17.32 -4.44 -4.75
N THR A 198 17.28 -3.11 -4.84
CA THR A 198 17.37 -2.17 -3.71
C THR A 198 16.20 -2.29 -2.72
N LEU A 199 15.10 -2.93 -3.12
CA LEU A 199 13.92 -3.24 -2.31
C LEU A 199 13.79 -4.73 -1.98
N ALA A 200 14.74 -5.57 -2.39
CA ALA A 200 14.68 -7.02 -2.13
C ALA A 200 14.69 -7.34 -0.63
N ASP A 201 15.33 -6.52 0.19
CA ASP A 201 15.34 -6.62 1.65
C ASP A 201 13.98 -6.31 2.29
N VAL A 202 13.14 -5.49 1.67
CA VAL A 202 11.74 -5.25 2.09
C VAL A 202 10.92 -6.54 2.03
N ILE A 203 11.17 -7.36 1.00
CA ILE A 203 10.51 -8.67 0.84
C ILE A 203 10.85 -9.58 2.04
N VAL A 204 12.08 -9.48 2.55
CA VAL A 204 12.57 -10.28 3.70
C VAL A 204 11.81 -9.95 4.99
N VAL A 205 11.32 -8.72 5.16
CA VAL A 205 10.53 -8.29 6.34
C VAL A 205 9.22 -9.06 6.46
N LYS A 206 8.69 -9.60 5.35
CA LYS A 206 7.42 -10.33 5.31
C LYS A 206 7.52 -11.82 5.63
N GLY A 207 8.68 -12.32 6.06
CA GLY A 207 8.89 -13.77 6.17
C GLY A 207 8.91 -14.49 4.81
N ARG A 208 8.84 -13.74 3.69
CA ARG A 208 8.99 -14.21 2.29
C ARG A 208 10.45 -14.61 1.99
N LYS A 209 11.03 -15.41 2.87
CA LYS A 209 12.29 -16.08 2.63
C LYS A 209 11.98 -17.33 1.83
N THR A 210 12.56 -17.43 0.64
CA THR A 210 12.53 -18.69 -0.10
C THR A 210 13.10 -19.79 0.79
N PRO A 211 12.36 -20.89 1.03
CA PRO A 211 12.80 -21.98 1.87
C PRO A 211 14.11 -22.59 1.34
N PRO A 212 15.01 -23.09 2.21
CA PRO A 212 16.27 -23.71 1.79
C PRO A 212 16.10 -24.81 0.75
N CYS A 213 15.05 -25.63 0.84
CA CYS A 213 14.74 -26.68 -0.14
C CYS A 213 14.45 -26.10 -1.54
N ILE A 214 13.68 -25.01 -1.62
CA ILE A 214 13.38 -24.35 -2.89
C ILE A 214 14.62 -23.63 -3.43
N ARG A 215 15.42 -22.95 -2.58
CA ARG A 215 16.68 -22.34 -3.00
C ARG A 215 17.64 -23.35 -3.59
N SER A 216 17.77 -24.52 -2.94
CA SER A 216 18.60 -25.61 -3.44
C SER A 216 18.19 -26.05 -4.85
N ILE A 217 16.89 -26.09 -5.16
CA ILE A 217 16.40 -26.39 -6.52
C ILE A 217 16.65 -25.21 -7.49
N GLN A 218 16.52 -23.97 -7.02
CA GLN A 218 16.77 -22.78 -7.84
C GLN A 218 18.25 -22.65 -8.25
N ASP A 219 19.18 -23.03 -7.39
CA ASP A 219 20.61 -22.89 -7.63
C ASP A 219 21.20 -24.00 -8.53
N LYS A 220 20.45 -25.09 -8.76
CA LYS A 220 20.87 -26.17 -9.68
C LYS A 220 20.86 -25.68 -11.13
N LYS A 221 21.95 -25.97 -11.86
CA LYS A 221 22.03 -25.75 -13.31
C LYS A 221 21.10 -26.70 -14.06
N ASP A 222 21.19 -27.99 -13.74
CA ASP A 222 20.35 -29.04 -14.32
C ASP A 222 19.36 -29.53 -13.26
N ARG A 223 18.07 -29.41 -13.57
CA ARG A 223 16.97 -29.82 -12.68
C ARG A 223 16.32 -31.08 -13.24
N THR A 224 15.93 -31.99 -12.37
CA THR A 224 15.05 -33.09 -12.79
C THR A 224 13.65 -32.54 -13.13
N GLN A 225 12.87 -33.28 -13.92
CA GLN A 225 11.48 -32.89 -14.23
C GLN A 225 10.65 -32.71 -12.94
N GLU A 226 10.87 -33.56 -11.93
CA GLU A 226 10.18 -33.49 -10.65
C GLU A 226 10.58 -32.26 -9.82
N GLU A 227 11.87 -31.87 -9.85
CA GLU A 227 12.36 -30.64 -9.24
C GLU A 227 11.79 -29.39 -9.91
N ALA A 228 11.76 -29.39 -11.25
CA ALA A 228 11.21 -28.29 -12.03
C ALA A 228 9.70 -28.12 -11.80
N LEU A 229 8.94 -29.22 -11.73
CA LEU A 229 7.52 -29.20 -11.36
C LEU A 229 7.30 -28.68 -9.94
N THR A 230 8.10 -29.12 -8.98
CA THR A 230 8.01 -28.67 -7.59
C THR A 230 8.29 -27.17 -7.48
N LEU A 231 9.32 -26.68 -8.19
CA LEU A 231 9.64 -25.26 -8.26
C LEU A 231 8.52 -24.47 -8.96
N ALA A 232 7.96 -24.97 -10.05
CA ALA A 232 6.87 -24.34 -10.79
C ALA A 232 5.60 -24.19 -9.94
N VAL A 233 5.21 -25.24 -9.21
CA VAL A 233 4.06 -25.18 -8.29
C VAL A 233 4.31 -24.17 -7.17
N TYR A 234 5.51 -24.16 -6.58
CA TYR A 234 5.89 -23.16 -5.59
C TYR A 234 5.86 -21.73 -6.14
N MET A 235 6.39 -21.52 -7.35
CA MET A 235 6.38 -20.22 -8.01
C MET A 235 4.96 -19.74 -8.34
N ALA A 236 4.08 -20.65 -8.76
CA ALA A 236 2.68 -20.35 -8.96
C ALA A 236 1.99 -19.95 -7.65
N ASN A 237 2.24 -20.71 -6.57
CA ASN A 237 1.66 -20.42 -5.26
C ASN A 237 2.18 -19.12 -4.64
N THR A 238 3.42 -18.72 -4.95
CA THR A 238 4.03 -17.46 -4.48
C THR A 238 3.76 -16.25 -5.40
N GLY A 239 3.01 -16.44 -6.50
CA GLY A 239 2.52 -15.36 -7.36
C GLY A 239 3.43 -14.98 -8.53
N SER A 240 4.28 -15.89 -9.01
CA SER A 240 5.12 -15.65 -10.20
C SER A 240 4.29 -15.57 -11.48
N SER A 241 4.87 -15.09 -12.59
CA SER A 241 4.19 -14.99 -13.89
C SER A 241 4.16 -16.34 -14.64
N LEU A 242 3.17 -16.50 -15.55
CA LEU A 242 3.03 -17.68 -16.41
C LEU A 242 4.30 -17.93 -17.25
N ASP A 243 4.90 -16.88 -17.79
CA ASP A 243 6.06 -16.97 -18.68
C ASP A 243 7.30 -17.43 -17.91
N SER A 244 7.50 -16.91 -16.69
CA SER A 244 8.63 -17.30 -15.84
C SER A 244 8.57 -18.77 -15.42
N ILE A 245 7.36 -19.26 -15.13
CA ILE A 245 7.15 -20.67 -14.77
C ILE A 245 7.34 -21.57 -16.00
N SER A 246 6.80 -21.17 -17.14
CA SER A 246 6.90 -21.93 -18.39
C SER A 246 8.36 -22.12 -18.82
N LEU A 247 9.19 -21.09 -18.69
CA LEU A 247 10.63 -21.14 -18.99
C LEU A 247 11.38 -22.19 -18.15
N ILE A 248 11.01 -22.34 -16.87
CA ILE A 248 11.64 -23.34 -15.98
C ILE A 248 11.28 -24.76 -16.41
N LEU A 249 10.01 -24.99 -16.75
CA LEU A 249 9.54 -26.30 -17.21
C LEU A 249 10.17 -26.67 -18.56
N GLU A 250 10.28 -25.71 -19.47
CA GLU A 250 10.93 -25.88 -20.78
C GLU A 250 12.40 -26.28 -20.64
N LYS A 251 13.16 -25.58 -19.77
CA LYS A 251 14.57 -25.91 -19.51
C LYS A 251 14.78 -27.29 -18.89
N ALA A 252 13.76 -27.84 -18.23
CA ALA A 252 13.78 -29.19 -17.67
C ALA A 252 13.30 -30.26 -18.67
N GLY A 253 13.05 -29.88 -19.93
CA GLY A 253 12.62 -30.81 -20.98
C GLY A 253 11.20 -31.35 -20.78
N ILE A 254 10.31 -30.56 -20.16
CA ILE A 254 8.91 -30.95 -19.98
C ILE A 254 8.09 -30.55 -21.22
N GLU A 255 7.35 -31.51 -21.78
CA GLU A 255 6.44 -31.27 -22.89
C GLU A 255 5.26 -30.39 -22.47
N ASN A 256 4.86 -29.46 -23.34
CA ASN A 256 3.73 -28.53 -23.14
C ASN A 256 3.78 -27.71 -21.83
N PRO A 257 4.87 -26.96 -21.57
CA PRO A 257 5.08 -26.26 -20.30
C PRO A 257 4.00 -25.22 -20.00
N LEU A 258 3.46 -24.57 -21.03
CA LEU A 258 2.43 -23.54 -20.91
C LEU A 258 1.08 -24.12 -20.47
N GLU A 259 0.74 -25.33 -20.93
CA GLU A 259 -0.50 -26.01 -20.56
C GLU A 259 -0.44 -26.51 -19.11
N ILE A 260 0.70 -27.10 -18.72
CA ILE A 260 0.95 -27.53 -17.35
C ILE A 260 0.89 -26.34 -16.40
N THR A 261 1.49 -25.20 -16.77
CA THR A 261 1.44 -23.97 -15.97
C THR A 261 0.00 -23.50 -15.80
N LYS A 262 -0.79 -23.45 -16.88
CA LYS A 262 -2.23 -23.11 -16.81
C LYS A 262 -3.00 -24.07 -15.89
N ARG A 263 -2.69 -25.37 -15.95
CA ARG A 263 -3.31 -26.39 -15.08
C ARG A 263 -3.00 -26.13 -13.61
N ILE A 264 -1.75 -25.80 -13.25
CA ILE A 264 -1.36 -25.46 -11.87
C ILE A 264 -2.23 -24.34 -11.30
N TYR A 265 -2.46 -23.27 -12.07
CA TYR A 265 -3.35 -22.17 -11.64
C TYR A 265 -4.81 -22.58 -11.59
N LYS A 266 -5.31 -23.27 -12.62
CA LYS A 266 -6.73 -23.65 -12.75
C LYS A 266 -7.15 -24.62 -11.64
N GLU A 267 -6.34 -25.62 -11.37
CA GLU A 267 -6.61 -26.65 -10.36
C GLU A 267 -6.12 -26.24 -8.97
N LYS A 268 -5.48 -25.07 -8.83
CA LYS A 268 -4.91 -24.56 -7.58
C LYS A 268 -4.01 -25.58 -6.91
N ILE A 269 -3.13 -26.20 -7.70
CA ILE A 269 -2.17 -27.20 -7.21
C ILE A 269 -1.28 -26.53 -6.17
N VAL A 270 -1.13 -27.18 -5.01
CA VAL A 270 -0.38 -26.65 -3.88
C VAL A 270 0.97 -27.36 -3.76
N THR A 271 1.99 -26.60 -3.38
CA THR A 271 3.33 -27.10 -3.13
C THR A 271 3.31 -28.21 -2.08
N TYR A 272 4.13 -29.24 -2.28
CA TYR A 272 4.25 -30.36 -1.37
C TYR A 272 4.57 -29.93 0.08
N SER A 273 4.09 -30.73 1.04
CA SER A 273 4.41 -30.56 2.47
C SER A 273 5.89 -30.86 2.75
N CYS A 274 6.43 -30.35 3.86
CA CYS A 274 7.80 -30.64 4.27
C CYS A 274 8.04 -32.15 4.45
N LYS A 275 7.02 -32.90 4.92
CA LYS A 275 7.09 -34.36 5.02
C LYS A 275 7.31 -35.00 3.63
N ARG A 276 6.50 -34.60 2.66
CA ARG A 276 6.60 -35.11 1.29
C ARG A 276 7.91 -34.70 0.60
N MET A 277 8.35 -33.46 0.82
CA MET A 277 9.65 -32.97 0.34
C MET A 277 10.83 -33.78 0.91
N LYS A 278 10.74 -34.25 2.17
CA LYS A 278 11.75 -35.15 2.77
C LYS A 278 11.72 -36.53 2.13
N GLU A 279 10.54 -37.13 1.95
CA GLU A 279 10.37 -38.43 1.29
C GLU A 279 10.95 -38.43 -0.14
N MET A 280 10.83 -37.30 -0.85
CA MET A 280 11.34 -37.11 -2.22
C MET A 280 12.82 -36.71 -2.26
N GLY A 281 13.51 -36.58 -1.13
CA GLY A 281 14.92 -36.16 -1.08
C GLY A 281 15.17 -34.69 -1.43
N LEU A 282 14.13 -33.85 -1.47
CA LEU A 282 14.22 -32.42 -1.82
C LEU A 282 14.45 -31.51 -0.61
N CYS A 283 14.34 -32.03 0.62
CA CYS A 283 14.51 -31.26 1.84
C CYS A 283 15.98 -31.22 2.29
N VAL A 284 16.58 -30.03 2.33
CA VAL A 284 18.00 -29.83 2.68
C VAL A 284 18.25 -29.26 4.07
N ALA A 285 17.20 -28.82 4.78
CA ALA A 285 17.34 -28.22 6.12
C ALA A 285 16.06 -28.41 6.96
N GLU A 286 16.22 -28.57 8.27
CA GLU A 286 15.12 -28.62 9.23
C GLU A 286 14.61 -27.22 9.56
N CYS A 287 13.57 -26.79 8.85
CA CYS A 287 13.03 -25.43 8.94
C CYS A 287 11.90 -25.27 9.98
N ASN A 288 11.58 -26.33 10.73
CA ASN A 288 10.49 -26.41 11.72
C ASN A 288 9.13 -25.85 11.22
N THR A 289 8.78 -26.15 9.97
CA THR A 289 7.51 -25.74 9.32
C THR A 289 6.86 -26.95 8.64
N LYS A 290 5.54 -26.91 8.42
CA LYS A 290 4.77 -28.00 7.79
C LYS A 290 4.85 -27.96 6.27
N SER A 291 5.12 -26.80 5.66
CA SER A 291 5.30 -26.67 4.21
C SER A 291 6.26 -25.54 3.84
N PRO A 292 6.85 -25.57 2.62
CA PRO A 292 7.62 -24.46 2.06
C PRO A 292 6.81 -23.15 2.03
N LEU A 293 5.51 -23.23 1.78
CA LEU A 293 4.62 -22.06 1.79
C LEU A 293 4.45 -21.48 3.20
N GLN A 294 4.35 -22.32 4.24
CA GLN A 294 4.31 -21.83 5.61
C GLN A 294 5.62 -21.14 6.01
N PHE A 295 6.76 -21.62 5.50
CA PHE A 295 8.03 -20.93 5.70
C PHE A 295 8.09 -19.60 4.95
N TYR A 296 7.53 -19.53 3.74
CA TYR A 296 7.50 -18.32 2.90
C TYR A 296 6.47 -17.27 3.36
N TYR A 297 5.32 -17.67 3.90
CA TYR A 297 4.30 -16.74 4.39
C TYR A 297 4.39 -16.49 5.90
N GLY A 298 5.19 -17.28 6.62
CA GLY A 298 5.24 -17.29 8.08
C GLY A 298 4.07 -18.06 8.71
N ASN A 299 4.11 -18.23 10.03
CA ASN A 299 2.95 -18.73 10.78
C ASN A 299 1.87 -17.64 10.81
N ALA A 300 0.64 -18.01 10.45
CA ALA A 300 -0.54 -17.17 10.65
C ALA A 300 -0.75 -16.75 12.12
N ASP A 301 -0.07 -17.42 13.05
CA ASP A 301 -0.18 -17.24 14.51
C ASP A 301 0.73 -16.14 15.11
N MET A 302 1.58 -15.45 14.34
CA MET A 302 2.42 -14.35 14.89
C MET A 302 1.69 -13.00 15.06
N THR A 303 0.36 -13.00 15.07
CA THR A 303 -0.46 -11.81 15.38
C THR A 303 -1.53 -12.14 16.41
N LYS A 304 -1.11 -12.32 17.66
CA LYS A 304 -1.91 -11.88 18.82
C LYS A 304 -1.46 -10.48 19.22
#